data_AF-A0A1V8TR76-F1
#
_entry.id   AF-A0A1V8TR76-F1
#
_cell.length_a   1.000
_cell.length_b   1.000
_cell.length_c   1.000
_cell.angle_alpha   90.00
_cell.angle_beta   90.00
_cell.angle_gamma   90.00
#
_symmetry.space_group_name_H-M   'P 1'
#
loop_
_entity.id
_entity.type
_entity.pdbx_description
1 polymer ?
#
loop_
_entity_poly.entity_id
_entity_poly.type
_entity_poly.pdbx_seq_one_letter_code
_entity_poly.pdbx_strand_id
1 'polypeptide(L)'
;MGVLIPVTSRVNSVAAYAGSYALPPLLTISRGSILSLLRRIQIGSLIIQDTDGSVTICGSPRRAEVETEKTVYTIPHAELKVLNDLFWIRLLLFADMGFAESYMLGEVACPDITAFFKLFIQNRSHLSNGSTFTSNLAGKLTGLIRKTNTLTNARLNISAHYDISNEMFAAFLSPDMTYSSAIWLPRSDPHSSQETLEQAQYRKLRRFITNGKIKSTDHVLEIGTGWGSFAILAASTTGCRVTSLTLS
;
A
#
# COMPACT_ATOMS: atom_id res chain seq x y z
N MET A 1 -19.57 1.73 53.05
CA MET A 1 -20.43 2.30 51.97
C MET A 1 -20.32 3.81 52.01
N GLY A 2 -19.89 4.43 50.91
CA GLY A 2 -19.75 5.88 50.79
C GLY A 2 -19.31 6.19 49.37
N VAL A 3 -20.29 6.28 48.48
CA VAL A 3 -20.17 6.41 47.02
C VAL A 3 -19.61 7.79 46.66
N LEU A 4 -18.46 7.82 45.99
CA LEU A 4 -17.86 9.02 45.40
C LEU A 4 -17.73 8.86 43.88
N ILE A 5 -18.84 8.79 43.14
CA ILE A 5 -18.86 9.09 41.70
C ILE A 5 -20.24 9.65 41.31
N PRO A 6 -20.34 10.94 40.92
CA PRO A 6 -21.38 11.29 39.93
C PRO A 6 -21.00 12.35 38.88
N VAL A 7 -19.76 12.86 38.83
CA VAL A 7 -19.42 13.98 37.91
C VAL A 7 -18.76 13.51 36.61
N THR A 8 -17.90 12.49 36.64
CA THR A 8 -17.22 11.96 35.44
C THR A 8 -18.16 11.20 34.50
N SER A 9 -19.22 10.57 35.03
CA SER A 9 -20.22 9.86 34.20
C SER A 9 -21.09 10.80 33.38
N ARG A 10 -21.42 12.00 33.89
CA ARG A 10 -22.24 12.98 33.19
C ARG A 10 -21.50 13.69 32.06
N VAL A 11 -20.20 13.98 32.22
CA VAL A 11 -19.39 14.59 31.16
C VAL A 11 -19.19 13.61 30.01
N ASN A 12 -18.92 12.34 30.31
CA ASN A 12 -18.84 11.28 29.30
C ASN A 12 -20.18 11.02 28.62
N SER A 13 -21.30 11.06 29.36
CA SER A 13 -22.62 10.91 28.74
C SER A 13 -23.00 12.11 27.88
N VAL A 14 -22.66 13.34 28.27
CA VAL A 14 -22.93 14.54 27.46
C VAL A 14 -22.01 14.60 26.25
N ALA A 15 -20.75 14.19 26.34
CA ALA A 15 -19.84 14.08 25.20
C ALA A 15 -20.27 12.95 24.23
N ALA A 16 -20.70 11.80 24.74
CA ALA A 16 -21.26 10.72 23.94
C ALA A 16 -22.61 11.13 23.30
N TYR A 17 -23.44 11.88 24.02
CA TYR A 17 -24.73 12.40 23.55
C TYR A 17 -24.53 13.49 22.50
N ALA A 18 -23.68 14.49 22.73
CA ALA A 18 -23.32 15.50 21.73
C ALA A 18 -22.63 14.88 20.50
N GLY A 19 -21.77 13.88 20.71
CA GLY A 19 -21.19 13.05 19.66
C GLY A 19 -22.25 12.34 18.83
N SER A 20 -23.31 11.81 19.45
CA SER A 20 -24.41 11.13 18.76
C SER A 20 -25.28 12.05 17.88
N TYR A 21 -25.35 13.37 18.18
CA TYR A 21 -26.07 14.34 17.34
C TYR A 21 -25.19 14.94 16.23
N ALA A 22 -23.88 15.08 16.47
CA ALA A 22 -22.94 15.59 15.47
C ALA A 22 -22.58 14.54 14.41
N LEU A 23 -22.66 13.26 14.77
CA LEU A 23 -22.24 12.16 13.92
C LEU A 23 -23.09 12.00 12.65
N PRO A 24 -24.44 12.05 12.67
CA PRO A 24 -25.24 11.87 11.44
C PRO A 24 -25.03 12.97 10.38
N PRO A 25 -25.02 14.28 10.72
CA PRO A 25 -24.69 15.32 9.75
C PRO A 25 -23.26 15.18 9.21
N LEU A 26 -22.28 14.88 10.08
CA LEU A 26 -20.89 14.70 9.67
C LEU A 26 -20.72 13.49 8.74
N LEU A 27 -21.40 12.37 9.01
CA LEU A 27 -21.44 11.20 8.14
C LEU A 27 -22.00 11.55 6.77
N THR A 28 -23.14 12.24 6.73
CA THR A 28 -23.80 12.64 5.48
C THR A 28 -22.89 13.53 4.63
N ILE A 29 -22.25 14.53 5.25
CA ILE A 29 -21.31 15.44 4.58
C ILE A 29 -20.08 14.67 4.08
N SER A 30 -19.54 13.77 4.91
CA SER A 30 -18.34 12.99 4.58
C SER A 30 -18.59 12.06 3.41
N ARG A 31 -19.66 11.27 3.48
CA ARG A 31 -20.10 10.40 2.38
C ARG A 31 -20.37 11.20 1.11
N GLY A 32 -21.14 12.30 1.20
CA GLY A 32 -21.45 13.14 0.04
C GLY A 32 -20.20 13.70 -0.65
N SER A 33 -19.23 14.17 0.13
CA SER A 33 -17.96 14.71 -0.37
C SER A 33 -17.11 13.65 -1.05
N ILE A 34 -16.94 12.48 -0.43
CA ILE A 34 -16.20 11.37 -1.01
C ILE A 34 -16.88 10.86 -2.28
N LEU A 35 -18.19 10.64 -2.27
CA LEU A 35 -18.92 10.18 -3.46
C LEU A 35 -18.85 11.21 -4.60
N SER A 36 -18.87 12.51 -4.29
CA SER A 36 -18.68 13.56 -5.29
C SER A 36 -17.29 13.50 -5.94
N LEU A 37 -16.26 13.08 -5.19
CA LEU A 37 -14.92 12.86 -5.73
C LEU A 37 -14.88 11.58 -6.56
N LEU A 38 -15.39 10.46 -6.04
CA LEU A 38 -15.38 9.15 -6.70
C LEU A 38 -16.18 9.15 -8.01
N ARG A 39 -17.25 9.95 -8.11
CA ARG A 39 -17.99 10.14 -9.37
C ARG A 39 -17.15 10.73 -10.52
N ARG A 40 -15.95 11.26 -10.25
CA ARG A 40 -15.02 11.76 -11.27
C ARG A 40 -14.20 10.65 -11.94
N ILE A 41 -14.31 9.39 -11.49
CA ILE A 41 -13.70 8.23 -12.16
C ILE A 41 -14.14 8.20 -13.63
N GLN A 42 -13.17 8.09 -14.54
CA GLN A 42 -13.37 8.04 -16.00
C GLN A 42 -13.02 6.66 -16.58
N ILE A 43 -12.00 6.01 -16.03
CA ILE A 43 -11.50 4.71 -16.49
C ILE A 43 -11.94 3.64 -15.49
N GLY A 44 -12.69 2.64 -15.96
CA GLY A 44 -13.21 1.56 -15.09
C GLY A 44 -14.42 1.97 -14.24
N SER A 45 -14.74 1.15 -13.24
CA SER A 45 -15.86 1.42 -12.33
C SER A 45 -15.61 0.99 -10.90
N LEU A 46 -16.21 1.71 -9.96
CA LEU A 46 -16.30 1.35 -8.54
C LEU A 46 -17.77 1.18 -8.15
N ILE A 47 -18.13 -0.02 -7.71
CA ILE A 47 -19.44 -0.30 -7.10
C ILE A 47 -19.27 -0.21 -5.59
N ILE A 48 -20.08 0.62 -4.94
CA ILE A 48 -20.07 0.82 -3.49
C ILE A 48 -21.40 0.38 -2.94
N GLN A 49 -21.40 -0.60 -2.04
CA GLN A 49 -22.56 -1.02 -1.27
C GLN A 49 -22.45 -0.43 0.14
N ASP A 50 -23.38 0.43 0.52
CA ASP A 50 -23.47 1.04 1.85
C ASP A 50 -24.11 0.09 2.88
N THR A 51 -24.05 0.49 4.15
CA THR A 51 -24.59 -0.27 5.30
C THR A 51 -26.11 -0.45 5.23
N ASP A 52 -26.83 0.50 4.63
CA ASP A 52 -28.27 0.45 4.36
C ASP A 52 -28.65 -0.41 3.14
N GLY A 53 -27.65 -1.01 2.47
CA GLY A 53 -27.82 -1.81 1.26
C GLY A 53 -27.94 -0.99 -0.03
N SER A 54 -27.88 0.34 0.05
CA SER A 54 -27.87 1.18 -1.14
C SER A 54 -26.60 0.97 -1.95
N VAL A 55 -26.73 1.05 -3.27
CA VAL A 55 -25.63 0.83 -4.21
C VAL A 55 -25.35 2.10 -4.99
N THR A 56 -24.11 2.57 -4.90
CA THR A 56 -23.60 3.69 -5.71
C THR A 56 -22.58 3.18 -6.71
N ILE A 57 -22.77 3.52 -7.98
CA ILE A 57 -21.82 3.20 -9.05
C ILE A 57 -21.09 4.48 -9.45
N CYS A 58 -19.77 4.44 -9.44
CA CYS A 58 -18.90 5.51 -9.90
C CYS A 58 -18.12 5.06 -11.14
N GLY A 59 -17.94 5.95 -12.13
CA GLY A 59 -17.33 5.62 -13.42
C GLY A 59 -18.31 5.05 -14.45
N SER A 60 -17.79 4.46 -15.52
CA SER A 60 -18.62 3.86 -16.57
C SER A 60 -18.73 2.35 -16.33
N PRO A 61 -19.93 1.82 -16.02
CA PRO A 61 -20.15 0.39 -15.80
C PRO A 61 -20.24 -0.37 -17.12
N ARG A 62 -19.50 0.03 -18.18
CA ARG A 62 -19.32 -0.88 -19.32
C ARG A 62 -18.71 -2.13 -18.74
N ARG A 63 -19.50 -3.20 -18.69
CA ARG A 63 -19.07 -4.54 -18.30
C ARG A 63 -17.77 -4.77 -19.07
N ALA A 64 -16.65 -4.92 -18.36
CA ALA A 64 -15.49 -5.53 -18.98
C ALA A 64 -16.02 -6.80 -19.65
N GLU A 65 -15.73 -6.95 -20.94
CA GLU A 65 -15.76 -8.27 -21.54
C GLU A 65 -15.00 -9.19 -20.59
N VAL A 66 -15.51 -10.39 -20.36
CA VAL A 66 -14.95 -11.33 -19.38
C VAL A 66 -13.56 -11.73 -19.87
N GLU A 67 -12.57 -10.90 -19.56
CA GLU A 67 -11.17 -11.19 -19.81
C GLU A 67 -10.78 -12.22 -18.76
N THR A 68 -10.51 -13.43 -19.24
CA THR A 68 -10.19 -14.61 -18.43
C THR A 68 -8.86 -14.47 -17.68
N GLU A 69 -8.03 -13.47 -18.01
CA GLU A 69 -6.79 -13.14 -17.31
C GLU A 69 -6.79 -11.71 -16.75
N LYS A 70 -6.64 -11.58 -15.42
CA LYS A 70 -6.38 -10.30 -14.75
C LYS A 70 -4.96 -9.81 -15.06
N THR A 71 -4.77 -9.12 -16.17
CA THR A 71 -3.48 -8.47 -16.48
C THR A 71 -3.36 -7.08 -15.82
N VAL A 72 -2.18 -6.47 -15.89
CA VAL A 72 -1.97 -5.06 -15.45
C VAL A 72 -2.69 -4.09 -16.40
N TYR A 73 -2.99 -4.52 -17.62
CA TYR A 73 -3.57 -3.70 -18.68
C TYR A 73 -5.09 -3.74 -18.72
N THR A 74 -5.73 -4.63 -17.94
CA THR A 74 -7.19 -4.71 -17.90
C THR A 74 -7.79 -3.47 -17.24
N ILE A 75 -8.93 -3.04 -17.75
CA ILE A 75 -9.70 -1.94 -17.15
C ILE A 75 -10.20 -2.43 -15.77
N PRO A 76 -9.89 -1.74 -14.67
CA PRO A 76 -10.21 -2.20 -13.33
C PRO A 76 -11.69 -1.95 -13.02
N HIS A 77 -12.34 -2.99 -12.51
CA HIS A 77 -13.65 -2.92 -11.91
C HIS A 77 -13.53 -3.40 -10.47
N ALA A 78 -13.89 -2.55 -9.53
CA ALA A 78 -13.73 -2.82 -8.11
C ALA A 78 -15.07 -2.72 -7.38
N GLU A 79 -15.17 -3.50 -6.31
CA GLU A 79 -16.31 -3.48 -5.40
C GLU A 79 -15.83 -3.11 -4.01
N LEU A 80 -16.61 -2.28 -3.33
CA LEU A 80 -16.37 -1.85 -1.98
C LEU A 80 -17.66 -1.98 -1.17
N LYS A 81 -17.62 -2.75 -0.10
CA LYS A 81 -18.75 -2.92 0.81
C LYS A 81 -18.45 -2.19 2.11
N VAL A 82 -19.23 -1.16 2.42
CA VAL A 82 -19.14 -0.44 3.68
C VAL A 82 -19.92 -1.23 4.72
N LEU A 83 -19.23 -1.65 5.78
CA LEU A 83 -19.78 -2.42 6.89
C LEU A 83 -20.08 -1.52 8.10
N ASN A 84 -19.41 -0.36 8.18
CA ASN A 84 -19.62 0.65 9.21
C ASN A 84 -19.45 2.06 8.62
N ASP A 85 -20.44 2.94 8.83
CA ASP A 85 -20.46 4.29 8.25
C ASP A 85 -19.30 5.19 8.74
N LEU A 86 -18.67 4.87 9.88
CA LEU A 86 -17.46 5.57 10.35
C LEU A 86 -16.34 5.58 9.30
N PHE A 87 -16.34 4.60 8.39
CA PHE A 87 -15.49 4.56 7.21
C PHE A 87 -15.49 5.89 6.45
N TRP A 88 -16.65 6.50 6.22
CA TRP A 88 -16.77 7.73 5.44
C TRP A 88 -16.06 8.91 6.10
N ILE A 89 -16.12 9.00 7.43
CA ILE A 89 -15.43 10.04 8.21
C ILE A 89 -13.93 9.81 8.17
N ARG A 90 -13.46 8.57 8.41
CA ARG A 90 -12.04 8.23 8.36
C ARG A 90 -11.44 8.50 6.99
N LEU A 91 -12.16 8.11 5.93
CA LEU A 91 -11.73 8.33 4.56
C LEU A 91 -11.66 9.83 4.21
N LEU A 92 -12.59 10.66 4.69
CA LEU A 92 -12.52 12.10 4.49
C LEU A 92 -11.35 12.76 5.24
N LEU A 93 -11.14 12.39 6.51
CA LEU A 93 -10.15 13.04 7.38
C LEU A 93 -8.73 12.57 7.12
N PHE A 94 -8.55 11.28 6.81
CA PHE A 94 -7.25 10.62 6.77
C PHE A 94 -6.95 9.96 5.41
N ALA A 95 -7.81 10.13 4.40
CA ALA A 95 -7.58 9.65 3.04
C ALA A 95 -7.14 8.17 2.97
N ASP A 96 -5.94 7.90 2.45
CA ASP A 96 -5.36 6.56 2.29
C ASP A 96 -5.11 5.85 3.63
N MET A 97 -4.64 6.56 4.66
CA MET A 97 -4.56 6.05 6.04
C MET A 97 -5.94 5.68 6.57
N GLY A 98 -6.95 6.53 6.34
CA GLY A 98 -8.33 6.29 6.76
C GLY A 98 -8.90 5.02 6.14
N PHE A 99 -8.64 4.81 4.85
CA PHE A 99 -9.02 3.56 4.17
C PHE A 99 -8.30 2.34 4.77
N ALA A 100 -6.98 2.42 4.97
CA ALA A 100 -6.18 1.31 5.48
C ALA A 100 -6.64 0.89 6.88
N GLU A 101 -6.85 1.84 7.79
CA GLU A 101 -7.36 1.58 9.14
C GLU A 101 -8.76 0.96 9.09
N SER A 102 -9.68 1.52 8.30
CA SER A 102 -11.02 0.97 8.15
C SER A 102 -11.02 -0.44 7.58
N TYR A 103 -10.12 -0.75 6.63
CA TYR A 103 -9.97 -2.10 6.10
C TYR A 103 -9.45 -3.07 7.18
N MET A 104 -8.43 -2.67 7.94
CA MET A 104 -7.87 -3.47 9.04
C MET A 104 -8.86 -3.68 10.20
N LEU A 105 -9.71 -2.69 10.48
CA LEU A 105 -10.76 -2.76 11.51
C LEU A 105 -12.02 -3.50 11.04
N GLY A 106 -12.10 -3.91 9.78
CA GLY A 106 -13.28 -4.57 9.22
C GLY A 106 -14.49 -3.64 9.05
N GLU A 107 -14.28 -2.33 9.00
CA GLU A 107 -15.31 -1.32 8.71
C GLU A 107 -15.66 -1.28 7.22
N VAL A 108 -14.77 -1.79 6.37
CA VAL A 108 -14.96 -1.89 4.92
C VAL A 108 -14.39 -3.21 4.39
N ALA A 109 -15.07 -3.81 3.43
CA ALA A 109 -14.60 -5.00 2.72
C ALA A 109 -14.39 -4.71 1.23
N CYS A 110 -13.30 -5.21 0.67
CA CYS A 110 -12.96 -5.09 -0.74
C CYS A 110 -12.46 -6.45 -1.25
N PRO A 111 -13.22 -7.15 -2.13
CA PRO A 111 -12.84 -8.48 -2.62
C PRO A 111 -11.56 -8.49 -3.45
N ASP A 112 -11.28 -7.39 -4.16
CA ASP A 112 -10.08 -7.24 -4.99
C ASP A 112 -9.43 -5.88 -4.74
N ILE A 113 -8.60 -5.83 -3.69
CA ILE A 113 -7.88 -4.61 -3.31
C ILE A 113 -6.91 -4.16 -4.42
N THR A 114 -6.45 -5.10 -5.26
CA THR A 114 -5.56 -4.79 -6.39
C THR A 114 -6.32 -4.03 -7.46
N ALA A 115 -7.51 -4.50 -7.84
CA ALA A 115 -8.38 -3.80 -8.78
C ALA A 115 -8.79 -2.43 -8.23
N PHE A 116 -9.09 -2.35 -6.94
CA PHE A 116 -9.38 -1.09 -6.25
C PHE A 116 -8.24 -0.08 -6.43
N PHE A 117 -7.00 -0.41 -6.05
CA PHE A 117 -5.89 0.54 -6.20
C PHE A 117 -5.52 0.83 -7.66
N LYS A 118 -5.60 -0.15 -8.56
CA LYS A 118 -5.42 0.08 -10.01
C LYS A 118 -6.38 1.14 -10.54
N LEU A 119 -7.63 1.12 -10.09
CA LEU A 119 -8.64 2.11 -10.46
C LEU A 119 -8.19 3.54 -10.11
N PHE A 120 -7.67 3.75 -8.89
CA PHE A 120 -7.18 5.07 -8.47
C PHE A 120 -5.90 5.49 -9.21
N ILE A 121 -5.00 4.55 -9.50
CA ILE A 121 -3.76 4.82 -10.25
C ILE A 121 -4.11 5.30 -11.67
N GLN A 122 -5.02 4.61 -12.37
CA GLN A 122 -5.44 4.99 -13.72
C GLN A 122 -6.22 6.31 -13.74
N ASN A 123 -6.96 6.63 -12.68
CA ASN A 123 -7.73 7.86 -12.56
C ASN A 123 -7.00 8.98 -11.79
N ARG A 124 -5.69 8.86 -11.57
CA ARG A 124 -4.92 9.80 -10.74
C ARG A 124 -5.11 11.25 -11.17
N SER A 125 -5.06 11.53 -12.47
CA SER A 125 -5.27 12.89 -13.02
C SER A 125 -6.67 13.42 -12.72
N HIS A 126 -7.71 12.59 -12.83
CA HIS A 126 -9.11 12.96 -12.62
C HIS A 126 -9.48 13.15 -11.14
N LEU A 127 -8.80 12.43 -10.25
CA LEU A 127 -9.01 12.47 -8.80
C LEU A 127 -8.05 13.44 -8.07
N SER A 128 -6.97 13.88 -8.74
CA SER A 128 -5.94 14.76 -8.16
C SER A 128 -6.42 16.16 -7.75
N ASN A 129 -7.57 16.63 -8.24
CA ASN A 129 -8.13 17.92 -7.83
C ASN A 129 -8.78 17.91 -6.43
N GLY A 130 -8.85 16.77 -5.76
CA GLY A 130 -9.23 16.68 -4.34
C GLY A 130 -8.06 16.85 -3.37
N SER A 131 -6.81 16.78 -3.85
CA SER A 131 -5.61 16.81 -3.01
C SER A 131 -4.86 18.14 -3.01
N THR A 132 -5.33 19.17 -3.74
CA THR A 132 -4.59 20.44 -3.87
C THR A 132 -4.39 21.16 -2.52
N PHE A 133 -5.26 20.92 -1.53
CA PHE A 133 -5.14 21.51 -0.20
C PHE A 133 -4.24 20.70 0.75
N THR A 134 -4.33 19.36 0.70
CA THR A 134 -3.55 18.46 1.58
C THR A 134 -2.14 18.16 1.06
N SER A 135 -1.94 18.09 -0.26
CA SER A 135 -0.63 17.81 -0.88
C SER A 135 0.39 18.94 -0.65
N ASN A 136 -0.06 20.18 -0.60
CA ASN A 136 0.78 21.35 -0.30
C ASN A 136 1.22 21.39 1.17
N LEU A 137 0.37 20.92 2.08
CA LEU A 137 0.70 20.84 3.50
C LEU A 137 1.58 19.62 3.79
N ALA A 138 1.27 18.47 3.19
CA ALA A 138 2.05 17.25 3.27
C ALA A 138 3.47 17.43 2.74
N GLY A 139 3.64 18.11 1.60
CA GLY A 139 4.96 18.43 1.03
C GLY A 139 5.82 19.36 1.90
N LYS A 140 5.19 20.33 2.57
CA LYS A 140 5.87 21.22 3.54
C LYS A 140 6.25 20.45 4.82
N LEU A 141 5.39 19.54 5.28
CA LEU A 141 5.65 18.68 6.43
C LEU A 141 6.76 17.67 6.15
N THR A 142 6.80 17.06 4.96
CA THR A 142 7.91 16.19 4.54
C THR A 142 9.23 16.95 4.44
N GLY A 143 9.19 18.21 3.98
CA GLY A 143 10.36 19.09 3.97
C GLY A 143 10.92 19.40 5.37
N LEU A 144 10.05 19.49 6.38
CA LEU A 144 10.43 19.67 7.78
C LEU A 144 10.98 18.37 8.40
N ILE A 145 10.35 17.23 8.12
CA ILE A 145 10.77 15.90 8.61
C ILE A 145 12.13 15.48 8.00
N ARG A 146 12.46 15.91 6.78
CA ARG A 146 13.79 15.68 6.19
C ARG A 146 14.92 16.38 6.94
N LYS A 147 14.64 17.48 7.66
CA LYS A 147 15.65 18.16 8.50
C LYS A 147 15.92 17.44 9.82
N THR A 148 15.13 16.43 10.17
CA THR A 148 15.26 15.65 11.42
C THR A 148 15.99 14.30 11.26
N ASN A 149 16.65 14.04 10.14
CA ASN A 149 17.47 12.83 9.93
C ASN A 149 18.85 12.91 10.63
N THR A 150 18.85 13.00 11.95
CA THR A 150 20.06 12.84 12.77
C THR A 150 20.38 11.36 12.96
N LEU A 151 21.64 11.01 13.26
CA LEU A 151 22.04 9.63 13.58
C LEU A 151 21.21 9.02 14.73
N THR A 152 20.83 9.84 15.71
CA THR A 152 19.98 9.44 16.83
C THR A 152 18.56 9.09 16.38
N ASN A 153 17.94 9.92 15.54
CA ASN A 153 16.61 9.66 15.01
C ASN A 153 16.61 8.49 14.03
N ALA A 154 17.67 8.32 13.24
CA ALA A 154 17.84 7.14 12.40
C ALA A 154 17.87 5.86 13.23
N ARG A 155 18.62 5.81 14.35
CA ARG A 155 18.62 4.66 15.28
C ARG A 155 17.25 4.39 15.90
N LEU A 156 16.54 5.44 16.34
CA LEU A 156 15.19 5.29 16.90
C LEU A 156 14.19 4.79 15.84
N ASN A 157 14.24 5.32 14.63
CA ASN A 157 13.42 4.87 13.51
C ASN A 157 13.74 3.42 13.12
N ILE A 158 15.01 3.02 13.13
CA ILE A 158 15.43 1.62 12.89
C ILE A 158 14.87 0.71 13.98
N SER A 159 14.96 1.10 15.26
CA SER A 159 14.44 0.29 16.38
C SER A 159 12.92 0.16 16.40
N ALA A 160 12.20 1.13 15.82
CA ALA A 160 10.74 1.10 15.70
C ALA A 160 10.24 0.25 14.52
N HIS A 161 11.14 -0.17 13.61
CA HIS A 161 10.79 -0.97 12.44
C HIS A 161 11.11 -2.46 12.64
N TYR A 162 10.03 -3.21 12.86
CA TYR A 162 9.80 -4.62 12.55
C TYR A 162 10.82 -5.66 13.05
N ASP A 163 10.62 -6.10 14.29
CA ASP A 163 10.93 -7.48 14.71
C ASP A 163 9.94 -8.47 14.06
N ILE A 164 9.86 -8.44 12.73
CA ILE A 164 9.09 -9.40 11.93
C ILE A 164 10.04 -10.53 11.56
N SER A 165 9.65 -11.77 11.90
CA SER A 165 10.53 -12.93 11.76
C SER A 165 10.87 -13.27 10.31
N ASN A 166 12.05 -13.86 10.10
CA ASN A 166 12.44 -14.45 8.81
C ASN A 166 11.43 -15.49 8.31
N GLU A 167 10.73 -16.18 9.22
CA GLU A 167 9.70 -17.16 8.87
C GLU A 167 8.54 -16.53 8.11
N MET A 168 8.13 -15.32 8.48
CA MET A 168 7.09 -14.59 7.74
C MET A 168 7.54 -14.34 6.30
N PHE A 169 8.75 -13.82 6.11
CA PHE A 169 9.28 -13.53 4.78
C PHE A 169 9.48 -14.82 3.95
N ALA A 170 10.00 -15.87 4.57
CA ALA A 170 10.17 -17.17 3.92
C ALA A 170 8.84 -17.81 3.46
N ALA A 171 7.71 -17.42 4.07
CA ALA A 171 6.39 -17.93 3.68
C ALA A 171 5.92 -17.42 2.30
N PHE A 172 6.44 -16.30 1.79
CA PHE A 172 6.01 -15.74 0.50
C PHE A 172 7.14 -15.32 -0.46
N LEU A 173 8.39 -15.26 0.01
CA LEU A 173 9.54 -15.05 -0.87
C LEU A 173 10.02 -16.35 -1.51
N SER A 174 10.82 -16.22 -2.57
CA SER A 174 11.61 -17.33 -3.10
C SER A 174 12.73 -17.73 -2.12
N PRO A 175 13.30 -18.95 -2.25
CA PRO A 175 14.32 -19.45 -1.32
C PRO A 175 15.56 -18.57 -1.14
N ASP A 176 15.87 -17.72 -2.12
CA ASP A 176 16.97 -16.75 -2.06
C ASP A 176 16.64 -15.50 -1.21
N MET A 177 15.44 -15.42 -0.63
CA MET A 177 14.98 -14.33 0.26
C MET A 177 15.07 -12.93 -0.36
N THR A 178 15.05 -12.84 -1.69
CA THR A 178 15.13 -11.54 -2.38
C THR A 178 13.80 -10.78 -2.28
N TYR A 179 13.73 -9.80 -1.38
CA TYR A 179 12.60 -8.89 -1.29
C TYR A 179 12.78 -7.64 -2.17
N SER A 180 12.83 -7.86 -3.48
CA SER A 180 12.86 -6.79 -4.50
C SER A 180 12.21 -7.27 -5.79
N SER A 181 11.98 -6.37 -6.75
CA SER A 181 11.36 -6.73 -8.03
C SER A 181 12.19 -7.76 -8.79
N ALA A 182 11.55 -8.83 -9.22
CA ALA A 182 12.11 -9.80 -10.15
C ALA A 182 12.09 -9.24 -11.59
N ILE A 183 12.84 -9.88 -12.49
CA ILE A 183 12.75 -9.65 -13.94
C ILE A 183 12.24 -10.94 -14.57
N TRP A 184 10.95 -10.96 -14.94
CA TRP A 184 10.28 -12.10 -15.56
C TRP A 184 10.64 -12.26 -17.04
N LEU A 185 10.45 -13.46 -17.58
CA LEU A 185 10.45 -13.69 -19.02
C LEU A 185 9.36 -12.85 -19.70
N PRO A 186 9.59 -12.40 -20.95
CA PRO A 186 8.52 -11.81 -21.76
C PRO A 186 7.36 -12.80 -21.88
N ARG A 187 6.12 -12.30 -21.89
CA ARG A 187 4.92 -13.15 -22.08
C ARG A 187 4.92 -13.91 -23.41
N SER A 188 5.67 -13.45 -24.41
CA SER A 188 5.85 -14.15 -25.68
C SER A 188 6.76 -15.38 -25.58
N ASP A 189 7.49 -15.54 -24.48
CA ASP A 189 8.33 -16.71 -24.23
C ASP A 189 7.43 -17.91 -23.85
N PRO A 190 7.56 -19.07 -24.51
CA PRO A 190 6.74 -20.25 -24.23
C PRO A 190 6.92 -20.80 -22.81
N HIS A 191 8.00 -20.45 -22.12
CA HIS A 191 8.27 -20.87 -20.74
C HIS A 191 7.79 -19.86 -19.69
N SER A 192 7.30 -18.68 -20.10
CA SER A 192 6.91 -17.61 -19.17
C SER A 192 5.80 -18.01 -18.18
N SER A 193 4.88 -18.89 -18.59
CA SER A 193 3.77 -19.36 -17.74
C SER A 193 4.19 -20.35 -16.65
N GLN A 194 5.34 -21.00 -16.81
CA GLN A 194 5.89 -21.99 -15.86
C GLN A 194 7.05 -21.41 -15.04
N GLU A 195 7.37 -20.14 -15.26
CA GLU A 195 8.51 -19.52 -14.61
C GLU A 195 8.26 -19.35 -13.10
N THR A 196 9.23 -19.75 -12.29
CA THR A 196 9.18 -19.54 -10.84
C THR A 196 9.68 -18.14 -10.44
N LEU A 197 9.21 -17.64 -9.30
CA LEU A 197 9.72 -16.39 -8.72
C LEU A 197 11.24 -16.44 -8.54
N GLU A 198 11.77 -17.58 -8.09
CA GLU A 198 13.21 -17.79 -7.92
C GLU A 198 13.96 -17.62 -9.25
N GLN A 199 13.49 -18.23 -10.35
CA GLN A 199 14.10 -18.06 -11.66
C GLN A 199 14.11 -16.59 -12.10
N ALA A 200 13.02 -15.87 -11.86
CA ALA A 200 12.91 -14.45 -12.17
C ALA A 200 13.84 -13.58 -11.30
N GLN A 201 14.05 -13.93 -10.03
CA GLN A 201 15.01 -13.27 -9.15
C GLN A 201 16.45 -13.51 -9.59
N TYR A 202 16.83 -14.75 -9.89
CA TYR A 202 18.17 -15.07 -10.38
C TYR A 202 18.45 -14.43 -11.73
N ARG A 203 17.46 -14.31 -12.63
CA ARG A 203 17.64 -13.54 -13.88
C ARG A 203 17.97 -12.08 -13.59
N LYS A 204 17.23 -11.44 -12.67
CA LYS A 204 17.52 -10.07 -12.24
C LYS A 204 18.94 -9.94 -11.66
N LEU A 205 19.34 -10.84 -10.77
CA LEU A 205 20.66 -10.82 -10.14
C LEU A 205 21.78 -10.99 -11.18
N ARG A 206 21.64 -11.97 -12.09
CA ARG A 206 22.59 -12.17 -13.21
C ARG A 206 22.65 -10.95 -14.13
N ARG A 207 21.50 -10.31 -14.42
CA ARG A 207 21.43 -9.09 -15.20
C ARG A 207 22.26 -7.96 -14.57
N PHE A 208 22.25 -7.81 -13.24
CA PHE A 208 23.09 -6.82 -12.56
C PHE A 208 24.58 -7.13 -12.70
N ILE A 209 24.97 -8.40 -12.51
CA ILE A 209 26.37 -8.84 -12.67
C ILE A 209 26.85 -8.60 -14.11
N THR A 210 26.07 -9.01 -15.11
CA THR A 210 26.38 -8.83 -16.53
C THR A 210 26.45 -7.35 -16.92
N ASN A 211 25.44 -6.55 -16.53
CA ASN A 211 25.41 -5.13 -16.87
C ASN A 211 26.51 -4.33 -16.16
N GLY A 212 26.85 -4.72 -14.93
CA GLY A 212 27.99 -4.18 -14.18
C GLY A 212 29.34 -4.63 -14.74
N LYS A 213 29.36 -5.59 -15.68
CA LYS A 213 30.56 -6.17 -16.27
C LYS A 213 31.56 -6.66 -15.22
N ILE A 214 31.04 -7.23 -14.13
CA ILE A 214 31.81 -7.64 -12.96
C ILE A 214 32.75 -8.79 -13.33
N LYS A 215 34.02 -8.66 -12.96
CA LYS A 215 35.09 -9.62 -13.19
C LYS A 215 35.67 -10.10 -11.87
N SER A 216 36.43 -11.20 -11.93
CA SER A 216 37.16 -11.75 -10.78
C SER A 216 38.10 -10.75 -10.11
N THR A 217 38.65 -9.80 -10.86
CA THR A 217 39.58 -8.78 -10.36
C THR A 217 38.89 -7.63 -9.64
N ASP A 218 37.57 -7.53 -9.72
CA ASP A 218 36.84 -6.39 -9.19
C ASP A 218 36.57 -6.52 -7.69
N HIS A 219 36.51 -5.36 -7.03
CA HIS A 219 36.00 -5.24 -5.67
C HIS A 219 34.69 -4.45 -5.71
N VAL A 220 33.58 -5.15 -5.50
CA VAL A 220 32.21 -4.64 -5.60
C VAL A 220 31.73 -4.15 -4.24
N LEU A 221 31.13 -2.96 -4.19
CA LEU A 221 30.41 -2.44 -3.04
C LEU A 221 28.91 -2.65 -3.23
N GLU A 222 28.26 -3.37 -2.31
CA GLU A 222 26.81 -3.52 -2.24
C GLU A 222 26.26 -2.73 -1.05
N ILE A 223 25.34 -1.81 -1.31
CA ILE A 223 24.65 -1.00 -0.30
C ILE A 223 23.22 -1.52 -0.18
N GLY A 224 22.87 -2.09 0.98
CA GLY A 224 21.57 -2.71 1.22
C GLY A 224 21.58 -4.20 0.89
N THR A 225 22.31 -4.99 1.69
CA THR A 225 22.52 -6.43 1.50
C THR A 225 21.23 -7.25 1.41
N GLY A 226 20.19 -6.88 2.16
CA GLY A 226 19.10 -7.81 2.47
C GLY A 226 19.66 -9.10 3.05
N TRP A 227 19.28 -10.25 2.48
CA TRP A 227 19.82 -11.58 2.83
C TRP A 227 21.07 -11.98 2.01
N GLY A 228 21.63 -11.07 1.20
CA GLY A 228 22.92 -11.27 0.52
C GLY A 228 22.86 -12.04 -0.80
N SER A 229 21.67 -12.21 -1.39
CA SER A 229 21.47 -12.98 -2.63
C SER A 229 22.33 -12.49 -3.79
N PHE A 230 22.51 -11.17 -3.94
CA PHE A 230 23.41 -10.60 -4.94
C PHE A 230 24.89 -10.82 -4.60
N ALA A 231 25.35 -10.50 -3.39
CA ALA A 231 26.74 -10.71 -2.98
C ALA A 231 27.18 -12.17 -3.18
N ILE A 232 26.36 -13.12 -2.72
CA ILE A 232 26.65 -14.56 -2.85
C ILE A 232 26.72 -14.95 -4.32
N LEU A 233 25.76 -14.51 -5.15
CA LEU A 233 25.76 -14.85 -6.56
C LEU A 233 26.94 -14.19 -7.30
N ALA A 234 27.24 -12.93 -7.05
CA ALA A 234 28.32 -12.21 -7.71
C ALA A 234 29.69 -12.82 -7.38
N ALA A 235 29.95 -13.09 -6.11
CA ALA A 235 31.19 -13.72 -5.67
C ALA A 235 31.34 -15.14 -6.25
N SER A 236 30.29 -15.97 -6.18
CA SER A 236 30.35 -17.36 -6.67
C SER A 236 30.45 -17.48 -8.19
N THR A 237 29.84 -16.57 -8.95
CA THR A 237 29.84 -16.64 -10.43
C THR A 237 31.03 -15.98 -11.10
N THR A 238 31.59 -14.92 -10.49
CA THR A 238 32.68 -14.16 -11.11
C THR A 238 34.01 -14.30 -10.39
N GLY A 239 34.01 -14.72 -9.12
CA GLY A 239 35.19 -14.71 -8.26
C GLY A 239 35.55 -13.31 -7.74
N CYS A 240 34.72 -12.28 -7.98
CA CYS A 240 34.96 -10.93 -7.46
C CYS A 240 34.93 -10.90 -5.92
N ARG A 241 35.55 -9.87 -5.35
CA ARG A 241 35.40 -9.56 -3.93
C ARG A 241 34.18 -8.67 -3.74
N VAL A 242 33.30 -8.99 -2.80
CA VAL A 242 32.16 -8.14 -2.46
C VAL A 242 32.32 -7.60 -1.03
N THR A 243 32.19 -6.29 -0.86
CA THR A 243 31.91 -5.65 0.43
C THR A 243 30.45 -5.27 0.43
N SER A 244 29.68 -5.84 1.36
CA SER A 244 28.26 -5.57 1.49
C SER A 244 27.96 -4.95 2.85
N LEU A 245 26.95 -4.08 2.90
CA LEU A 245 26.53 -3.43 4.14
C LEU A 245 25.00 -3.35 4.27
N THR A 246 24.52 -3.61 5.48
CA THR A 246 23.11 -3.53 5.89
C THR A 246 23.01 -2.93 7.29
N LEU A 247 21.85 -2.36 7.62
CA LEU A 247 21.50 -1.87 8.97
C LEU A 247 20.56 -2.82 9.71
N SER A 248 20.17 -3.91 9.06
CA SER A 248 19.25 -4.93 9.58
C SER A 248 19.87 -5.74 10.72
#